data_AF-A0A9E7BYT0-F1
#
_entry.id   AF-A0A9E7BYT0-F1
#
_cell.length_a   1.000
_cell.length_b   1.000
_cell.length_c   1.000
_cell.angle_alpha   90.00
_cell.angle_beta   90.00
_cell.angle_gamma   90.00
#
_symmetry.space_group_name_H-M   'P 1'
#
loop_
_entity.id
_entity.type
_entity.pdbx_description
1 polymer ?
#
loop_
_entity_poly.entity_id
_entity_poly.type
_entity_poly.pdbx_seq_one_letter_code
_entity_poly.pdbx_strand_id
1 'polypeptide(L)'
;MLFMAEMEVRLPADMPAGEADEIKAREKAYSQELQRDGRWRHIWRVAGRYANVSIFDVGSVDELHDLLSGLPLFPYMDIRVTALAGHPSAIAEGPNAPENREKERGS
;
A
#
# COMPACT_ATOMS: atom_id res chain seq x y z
N MET A 1 8.24 8.97 -0.46
CA MET A 1 8.62 8.34 -1.75
C MET A 1 7.44 7.50 -2.18
N LEU A 2 7.04 7.57 -3.45
CA LEU A 2 5.84 6.87 -3.92
C LEU A 2 6.18 5.50 -4.50
N PHE A 3 5.39 4.50 -4.09
CA PHE A 3 5.48 3.13 -4.61
C PHE A 3 4.10 2.62 -4.99
N MET A 4 4.00 2.00 -6.17
CA MET A 4 2.84 1.20 -6.54
C MET A 4 3.08 -0.24 -6.12
N ALA A 5 2.13 -0.84 -5.41
CA ALA A 5 2.12 -2.26 -5.10
C ALA A 5 0.91 -2.93 -5.74
N GLU A 6 1.15 -3.96 -6.55
CA GLU A 6 0.13 -4.91 -6.98
C GLU A 6 0.20 -6.12 -6.05
N MET A 7 -0.90 -6.45 -5.38
CA MET A 7 -0.93 -7.51 -4.36
C MET A 7 -2.07 -8.48 -4.66
N GLU A 8 -1.74 -9.73 -4.95
CA GLU A 8 -2.72 -10.81 -5.18
C GLU A 8 -2.72 -11.79 -4.00
N VAL A 9 -3.88 -11.97 -3.37
CA VAL A 9 -4.06 -12.85 -2.21
C VAL A 9 -4.38 -14.26 -2.68
N ARG A 10 -3.57 -15.23 -2.24
CA ARG A 10 -3.67 -16.66 -2.53
C ARG A 10 -3.77 -17.45 -1.21
N LEU A 11 -4.95 -17.43 -0.59
CA LEU A 11 -5.20 -18.26 0.59
C LEU A 11 -5.33 -19.74 0.19
N PRO A 12 -4.80 -20.68 1.00
CA PRO A 12 -5.04 -22.12 0.81
C PRO A 12 -6.54 -22.44 0.78
N ALA A 13 -6.94 -23.32 -0.11
CA ALA A 13 -8.35 -23.70 -0.27
C ALA A 13 -8.91 -24.50 0.92
N ASP A 14 -8.02 -25.14 1.68
CA ASP A 14 -8.30 -25.92 2.88
C ASP A 14 -8.16 -25.12 4.18
N MET A 15 -7.85 -23.82 4.10
CA MET A 15 -7.79 -22.95 5.28
C MET A 15 -9.17 -22.89 5.96
N PRO A 16 -9.24 -23.15 7.28
CA PRO A 16 -10.50 -23.02 8.02
C PRO A 16 -11.06 -21.60 7.91
N ALA A 17 -12.38 -21.48 7.69
CA ALA A 17 -13.02 -20.18 7.50
C ALA A 17 -12.80 -19.22 8.69
N GLY A 18 -12.84 -19.73 9.92
CA GLY A 18 -12.58 -18.93 11.12
C GLY A 18 -11.18 -18.33 11.15
N GLU A 19 -10.16 -19.12 10.79
CA GLU A 19 -8.78 -18.65 10.71
C GLU A 19 -8.61 -17.59 9.60
N ALA A 20 -9.21 -17.84 8.43
CA ALA A 20 -9.19 -16.89 7.32
C ALA A 20 -9.83 -15.56 7.71
N ASP A 21 -10.93 -15.57 8.45
CA ASP A 21 -11.64 -14.38 8.88
C ASP A 21 -10.88 -13.62 9.97
N GLU A 22 -10.25 -14.32 10.91
CA GLU A 22 -9.36 -13.71 11.92
C GLU A 22 -8.15 -13.02 11.29
N ILE A 23 -7.49 -13.66 10.32
CA ILE A 23 -6.36 -13.05 9.60
C ILE A 23 -6.84 -11.82 8.82
N LYS A 24 -7.97 -11.90 8.11
CA LYS A 24 -8.56 -10.75 7.38
C LYS A 24 -8.94 -9.60 8.32
N ALA A 25 -9.42 -9.88 9.53
CA ALA A 25 -9.78 -8.85 10.49
C ALA A 25 -8.54 -8.08 10.97
N ARG A 26 -7.43 -8.79 11.26
CA ARG A 26 -6.15 -8.18 11.61
C ARG A 26 -5.55 -7.40 10.45
N GLU A 27 -5.59 -7.94 9.24
CA GLU A 27 -5.16 -7.28 8.01
C GLU A 27 -5.91 -5.94 7.82
N LYS A 28 -7.23 -5.96 8.00
CA LYS A 28 -8.06 -4.77 7.89
C LYS A 28 -7.68 -3.73 8.94
N ALA A 29 -7.43 -4.13 10.18
CA ALA A 29 -7.03 -3.20 11.23
C ALA A 29 -5.69 -2.52 10.90
N TYR A 30 -4.68 -3.32 10.53
CA TYR A 30 -3.34 -2.84 10.19
C TYR A 30 -3.36 -1.92 8.96
N SER A 31 -3.99 -2.35 7.87
CA SER A 31 -4.10 -1.53 6.64
C SER A 31 -4.89 -0.23 6.86
N GLN A 32 -5.88 -0.22 7.75
CA GLN A 32 -6.60 1.01 8.10
C GLN A 32 -5.77 1.97 8.95
N GLU A 33 -4.87 1.48 9.80
CA GLU A 33 -3.92 2.32 10.54
C GLU A 33 -2.98 3.05 9.56
N LEU A 34 -2.39 2.32 8.63
CA LEU A 34 -1.51 2.89 7.59
C LEU A 34 -2.23 3.86 6.64
N GLN A 35 -3.53 3.64 6.39
CA GLN A 35 -4.34 4.60 5.63
C GLN A 35 -4.59 5.89 6.43
N ARG A 36 -4.80 5.79 7.75
CA ARG A 36 -5.02 6.97 8.61
C ARG A 36 -3.75 7.80 8.80
N ASP A 37 -2.59 7.16 8.87
CA ASP A 37 -1.31 7.87 9.00
C ASP A 37 -0.73 8.37 7.66
N GLY A 38 -1.34 7.96 6.54
CA GLY A 38 -1.02 8.44 5.20
C GLY A 38 0.03 7.61 4.46
N ARG A 39 0.68 6.64 5.10
CA ARG A 39 1.69 5.78 4.45
C ARG A 39 1.06 4.86 3.41
N TRP A 40 -0.19 4.44 3.60
CA TRP A 40 -0.98 3.73 2.59
C TRP A 40 -1.99 4.68 1.95
N ARG A 41 -1.50 5.51 1.03
CA ARG A 41 -2.25 6.62 0.43
C ARG A 41 -3.50 6.18 -0.33
N HIS A 42 -3.37 5.12 -1.14
CA HIS A 42 -4.45 4.61 -1.96
C HIS A 42 -4.53 3.10 -1.98
N ILE A 43 -5.75 2.59 -2.10
CA ILE A 43 -6.03 1.17 -2.29
C ILE A 43 -7.26 1.02 -3.19
N TRP A 44 -7.14 0.21 -4.23
CA TRP A 44 -8.25 -0.15 -5.11
C TRP A 44 -8.34 -1.65 -5.30
N ARG A 45 -9.56 -2.17 -5.37
CA ARG A 45 -9.82 -3.56 -5.75
C ARG A 45 -9.61 -3.74 -7.25
N VAL A 46 -8.85 -4.77 -7.64
CA VAL A 46 -8.82 -5.21 -9.04
C VAL A 46 -10.10 -5.98 -9.34
N ALA A 47 -10.92 -5.49 -10.28
CA ALA A 47 -12.21 -6.10 -10.60
C ALA A 47 -12.04 -7.56 -11.03
N GLY A 48 -12.85 -8.45 -10.43
CA GLY A 48 -12.84 -9.90 -10.72
C GLY A 48 -11.65 -10.67 -10.14
N ARG A 49 -10.74 -10.03 -9.39
CA ARG A 49 -9.57 -10.68 -8.79
C ARG A 49 -9.53 -10.43 -7.29
N TYR A 50 -9.07 -11.41 -6.51
CA TYR A 50 -8.77 -11.18 -5.10
C TYR A 50 -7.41 -10.47 -4.94
N ALA A 51 -7.28 -9.34 -5.63
CA ALA A 51 -6.07 -8.55 -5.73
C ALA A 51 -6.37 -7.06 -5.52
N ASN A 52 -5.36 -6.28 -5.19
CA ASN A 52 -5.47 -4.83 -5.09
C ASN A 52 -4.29 -4.14 -5.78
N VAL A 53 -4.50 -2.89 -6.15
CA VAL A 53 -3.44 -1.94 -6.53
C VAL A 53 -3.42 -0.86 -5.46
N SER A 54 -2.23 -0.61 -4.91
CA SER A 54 -2.03 0.33 -3.81
C SER A 54 -0.94 1.33 -4.11
N ILE A 55 -1.06 2.53 -3.55
CA ILE A 55 0.00 3.54 -3.55
C ILE A 55 0.44 3.77 -2.12
N PHE A 56 1.73 3.55 -1.86
CA PHE A 56 2.38 3.84 -0.60
C PHE A 56 3.22 5.11 -0.71
N ASP A 57 3.25 5.90 0.37
CA ASP A 57 4.12 7.07 0.52
C ASP A 57 4.97 6.94 1.79
N VAL A 58 6.21 6.49 1.62
CA VAL A 58 7.12 6.16 2.72
C VAL A 58 8.50 6.77 2.54
N GLY A 59 9.30 6.85 3.60
CA GLY A 59 10.62 7.48 3.60
C GLY A 59 11.70 6.68 2.88
N SER A 60 11.57 5.35 2.79
CA SER A 60 12.59 4.49 2.18
C SER A 60 12.00 3.17 1.64
N VAL A 61 12.82 2.43 0.88
CA VAL A 61 12.50 1.06 0.45
C VAL A 61 12.44 0.10 1.64
N ASP A 62 13.29 0.29 2.66
CA ASP A 62 13.28 -0.52 3.87
C ASP A 62 11.98 -0.33 4.67
N GLU A 63 11.51 0.91 4.81
CA GLU A 63 10.22 1.19 5.46
C GLU A 63 9.08 0.52 4.69
N LEU A 64 9.09 0.58 3.36
CA LEU A 64 8.09 -0.15 2.55
C LEU A 64 8.14 -1.65 2.82
N HIS A 65 9.35 -2.23 2.85
CA HIS A 65 9.54 -3.65 3.08
C HIS A 65 9.01 -4.07 4.45
N ASP A 66 9.29 -3.30 5.50
CA ASP A 66 8.81 -3.57 6.85
C ASP A 66 7.29 -3.50 6.93
N LEU A 67 6.66 -2.50 6.29
CA LEU A 67 5.21 -2.37 6.24
C LEU A 67 4.54 -3.56 5.51
N LEU A 68 5.07 -3.93 4.34
CA LEU A 68 4.54 -5.05 3.57
C LEU A 68 4.73 -6.37 4.31
N SER A 69 5.90 -6.60 4.90
CA SER A 69 6.21 -7.80 5.67
C SER A 69 5.42 -7.89 6.97
N GLY A 70 4.96 -6.74 7.50
CA GLY A 70 4.08 -6.65 8.66
C GLY A 70 2.62 -7.01 8.40
N LEU A 71 2.21 -7.15 7.13
CA LEU A 71 0.83 -7.51 6.79
C LEU A 71 0.53 -8.95 7.27
N PRO A 72 -0.55 -9.17 8.04
CA PRO A 72 -0.98 -10.51 8.42
C PRO A 72 -1.19 -11.48 7.24
N LEU A 73 -1.57 -10.97 6.07
CA LEU A 73 -1.73 -11.77 4.85
C LEU A 73 -0.43 -11.92 4.04
N PHE A 74 0.68 -11.28 4.39
CA PHE A 74 1.94 -11.32 3.64
C PHE A 74 2.39 -12.72 3.19
N PRO A 75 2.32 -13.77 4.04
CA PRO A 75 2.69 -15.14 3.62
C PRO A 75 1.87 -15.71 2.47
N TYR A 76 0.71 -15.12 2.20
CA TYR A 76 -0.25 -15.57 1.19
C TYR A 76 -0.36 -14.60 0.01
N MET A 77 0.53 -13.60 -0.10
CA MET A 77 0.48 -12.62 -1.17
C MET A 77 1.56 -12.84 -2.22
N ASP A 78 1.19 -12.64 -3.48
CA ASP A 78 2.12 -12.32 -4.56
C ASP A 78 2.16 -10.79 -4.72
N ILE A 79 3.31 -10.18 -4.44
CA ILE A 79 3.47 -8.72 -4.38
C ILE A 79 4.49 -8.27 -5.42
N ARG A 80 4.09 -7.28 -6.23
CA ARG A 80 4.99 -6.58 -7.16
C ARG A 80 5.03 -5.10 -6.80
N VAL A 81 6.23 -4.59 -6.58
CA VAL A 81 6.47 -3.18 -6.22
C VAL A 81 7.14 -2.46 -7.38
N THR A 82 6.61 -1.28 -7.72
CA THR A 82 7.21 -0.35 -8.68
C THR A 82 7.45 1.00 -7.99
N ALA A 83 8.69 1.47 -7.96
CA ALA A 83 9.00 2.83 -7.50
C ALA A 83 8.49 3.85 -8.52
N LEU A 84 7.84 4.90 -8.04
CA LEU A 84 7.23 5.94 -8.87
C LEU A 84 8.00 7.26 -8.74
N ALA A 85 8.24 7.91 -9.88
CA ALA A 85 8.77 9.27 -9.94
C ALA A 85 7.64 10.28 -10.19
N GLY A 86 7.85 11.53 -9.77
CA GLY A 86 6.99 12.63 -10.17
C GLY A 86 7.02 12.82 -11.70
N HIS A 87 5.85 13.00 -12.31
CA HIS A 87 5.75 13.24 -13.75
C HIS A 87 5.81 14.76 -14.03
N PRO A 88 6.65 15.24 -14.97
CA PRO A 88 6.85 16.68 -15.21
C PRO A 88 5.61 17.41 -15.70
N SER A 89 4.67 16.70 -16.32
CA SER A 89 3.38 17.23 -16.76
C SER A 89 2.24 17.07 -15.74
N ALA A 90 2.53 16.58 -14.53
CA ALA A 90 1.52 16.49 -13.49
C ALA A 90 1.06 17.91 -13.11
N ILE A 91 -0.22 18.20 -13.35
CA ILE A 91 -0.87 19.39 -12.80
C ILE A 91 -1.05 19.13 -11.31
N ALA A 92 -0.42 19.91 -10.46
CA ALA A 92 -0.50 19.69 -9.01
C ALA A 92 -1.90 20.07 -8.50
N GLU A 93 -2.90 19.21 -8.68
CA GLU A 93 -4.23 19.40 -8.08
C GLU A 93 -4.83 18.09 -7.56
N GLY A 94 -5.18 18.13 -6.28
CA GLY A 94 -5.87 17.08 -5.54
C GLY A 94 -5.22 16.82 -4.18
N PRO A 95 -5.94 16.21 -3.22
CA PRO A 95 -5.42 15.85 -1.89
C PRO A 95 -4.21 14.88 -1.95
N ASN A 96 -3.84 14.45 -3.16
CA ASN A 96 -2.79 13.50 -3.44
C ASN A 96 -1.52 14.09 -4.07
N ALA A 97 -1.41 15.41 -4.16
CA ALA A 97 -0.18 16.05 -4.62
C ALA A 97 1.00 15.72 -3.66
N PRO A 98 2.20 15.43 -4.18
CA PRO A 98 3.40 15.40 -3.35
C PRO A 98 3.57 16.78 -2.72
N GLU A 99 3.70 16.84 -1.39
CA GLU A 99 4.05 18.08 -0.69
C GLU A 99 5.36 18.59 -1.29
N ASN A 100 5.31 19.78 -1.89
CA ASN A 100 6.47 20.37 -2.53
C ASN A 100 7.43 20.89 -1.44
N ARG A 101 8.22 19.98 -0.84
CA ARG A 101 9.20 20.28 0.23
C ARG A 101 10.36 21.19 -0.21
N GLU A 102 10.36 21.66 -1.46
CA GLU A 102 11.36 22.59 -2.00
C GLU A 102 11.14 24.06 -1.61
N LYS A 103 10.00 24.44 -1.01
CA LYS A 103 9.77 25.85 -0.62
C LYS A 103 10.32 26.26 0.76
N GLU A 104 10.83 25.33 1.58
CA GLU A 104 11.35 25.64 2.92
C GLU A 104 12.89 25.72 3.00
N ARG A 105 13.61 25.44 1.90
CA ARG A 105 15.06 25.61 1.81
C ARG A 105 15.42 26.77 0.88
N GLY A 106 15.26 27.98 1.37
CA GLY A 106 15.95 29.15 0.81
C GLY A 106 15.03 30.22 0.23
N SER A 107 14.78 31.24 1.06
CA SER A 107 14.87 32.63 0.64
C SER A 107 15.48 33.45 1.78
#